data_AF-A0A971UYC8-F1
#
_entry.id   AF-A0A971UYC8-F1
#
_cell.length_a   1.000
_cell.length_b   1.000
_cell.length_c   1.000
_cell.angle_alpha   90.00
_cell.angle_beta   90.00
_cell.angle_gamma   90.00
#
_symmetry.space_group_name_H-M   'P 1'
#
loop_
_entity.id
_entity.type
_entity.pdbx_description
1 polymer ?
#
loop_
_entity_poly.entity_id
_entity_poly.type
_entity_poly.pdbx_seq_one_letter_code
_entity_poly.pdbx_strand_id
1 'polypeptide(L)'
;MLIEVIMAVGIRMILLIAVIGIIVSALQVFIWRLSKEKAFFKYIPTIVFLIVTVVCLIKAIWFSTGMEDLAYFITALLAFGVLVISLITGIIIDLVARANKQNYL
;
A
#
# COMPACT_ATOMS: atom_id res chain seq x y z
N MET A 1 27.65 5.52 -15.99
CA MET A 1 27.90 5.09 -14.59
C MET A 1 26.83 5.62 -13.63
N LEU A 2 26.63 6.93 -13.47
CA LEU A 2 25.59 7.49 -12.57
C LEU A 2 24.15 7.03 -12.92
N ILE A 3 23.81 6.98 -14.21
CA ILE A 3 22.47 6.59 -14.69
C ILE A 3 22.15 5.11 -14.45
N GLU A 4 23.13 4.21 -14.59
CA GLU A 4 22.92 2.78 -14.31
C GLU A 4 22.74 2.52 -12.81
N VAL A 5 23.45 3.26 -11.96
CA VAL A 5 23.28 3.16 -10.50
C VAL A 5 21.88 3.62 -10.09
N ILE A 6 21.40 4.75 -10.65
CA ILE A 6 20.03 5.23 -10.40
C ILE A 6 18.99 4.23 -10.91
N MET A 7 19.21 3.66 -12.10
CA MET A 7 18.31 2.67 -12.69
C MET A 7 18.24 1.39 -11.85
N ALA A 8 19.38 0.88 -11.37
CA ALA A 8 19.44 -0.30 -10.52
C ALA A 8 18.76 -0.09 -9.15
N VAL A 9 18.95 1.09 -8.55
CA VAL A 9 18.31 1.45 -7.27
C VAL A 9 16.81 1.67 -7.45
N GLY A 10 16.39 2.39 -8.49
CA GLY A 10 14.98 2.62 -8.81
C GLY A 10 14.21 1.32 -9.06
N ILE A 11 14.80 0.39 -9.83
CA ILE A 11 14.21 -0.94 -10.08
C ILE A 11 14.06 -1.72 -8.78
N ARG A 12 15.07 -1.70 -7.89
CA ARG A 12 15.00 -2.37 -6.58
C ARG A 12 13.90 -1.78 -5.69
N MET A 13 13.73 -0.46 -5.67
CA MET A 13 12.65 0.19 -4.92
C MET A 13 11.27 -0.19 -5.47
N ILE A 14 11.09 -0.18 -6.79
CA ILE A 14 9.82 -0.57 -7.43
C ILE A 14 9.50 -2.05 -7.16
N LEU A 15 10.51 -2.94 -7.23
CA LEU A 15 10.36 -4.35 -6.87
C LEU A 15 9.91 -4.53 -5.43
N LEU A 16 10.48 -3.79 -4.48
CA LEU A 16 10.06 -3.85 -3.07
C LEU A 16 8.61 -3.39 -2.89
N ILE A 17 8.22 -2.28 -3.52
CA ILE A 17 6.83 -1.81 -3.50
C ILE A 17 5.89 -2.87 -4.09
N ALA A 18 6.28 -3.49 -5.21
CA ALA A 18 5.48 -4.52 -5.87
C ALA A 18 5.32 -5.78 -5.00
N VAL A 19 6.40 -6.28 -4.42
CA VAL A 19 6.36 -7.48 -3.55
C VAL A 19 5.52 -7.23 -2.30
N ILE A 20 5.74 -6.11 -1.61
CA ILE A 20 4.95 -5.73 -0.42
C ILE A 20 3.49 -5.50 -0.82
N GLY A 21 3.26 -4.80 -1.93
CA GLY A 21 1.93 -4.56 -2.48
C GLY A 21 1.17 -5.86 -2.77
N ILE A 22 1.81 -6.85 -3.40
CA ILE A 22 1.19 -8.16 -3.68
C ILE A 22 0.82 -8.89 -2.38
N ILE A 23 1.69 -8.88 -1.36
CA ILE A 23 1.42 -9.51 -0.06
C ILE A 23 0.22 -8.84 0.62
N VAL A 24 0.19 -7.50 0.60
CA VAL A 24 -0.90 -6.70 1.17
C VAL A 24 -2.21 -6.93 0.43
N SER A 25 -2.19 -6.96 -0.89
CA SER A 25 -3.36 -7.28 -1.72
C SER A 25 -3.85 -8.71 -1.47
N ALA A 26 -2.95 -9.68 -1.36
CA ALA A 26 -3.31 -11.05 -1.00
C ALA A 26 -3.97 -11.12 0.38
N LEU A 27 -3.45 -10.38 1.36
CA LEU A 27 -4.05 -10.25 2.69
C LEU A 27 -5.45 -9.62 2.62
N GLN A 28 -5.63 -8.55 1.85
CA GLN A 28 -6.95 -7.92 1.61
C GLN A 28 -7.96 -8.91 1.04
N VAL A 29 -7.55 -9.69 0.02
CA VAL A 29 -8.39 -10.71 -0.61
C VAL A 29 -8.73 -11.84 0.36
N PHE A 30 -7.76 -12.28 1.17
CA PHE A 30 -7.96 -13.34 2.16
C PHE A 30 -8.95 -12.90 3.26
N ILE A 31 -8.79 -11.68 3.78
CA ILE A 31 -9.70 -11.07 4.75
C ILE A 31 -11.12 -10.94 4.15
N TRP A 32 -11.24 -10.49 2.89
CA TRP A 32 -12.52 -10.40 2.21
C TRP A 32 -13.23 -11.76 2.08
N ARG A 33 -12.48 -12.81 1.72
CA ARG A 33 -13.01 -14.18 1.59
C ARG A 33 -13.48 -14.75 2.94
N LEU A 34 -12.78 -14.44 4.03
CA LEU A 34 -13.16 -14.85 5.38
C LEU A 34 -14.38 -14.09 5.91
N SER A 35 -14.53 -12.82 5.54
CA SER A 35 -15.52 -11.90 6.14
C SER A 35 -16.91 -11.94 5.51
N LYS A 36 -17.21 -12.90 4.62
CA LYS A 36 -18.54 -13.14 3.99
C LYS A 36 -19.35 -11.84 3.79
N GLU A 37 -18.87 -10.98 2.89
CA GLU A 37 -19.58 -9.76 2.42
C GLU A 37 -19.62 -8.53 3.34
N LYS A 38 -18.94 -8.50 4.50
CA LYS A 38 -18.78 -7.23 5.23
C LYS A 38 -17.78 -6.31 4.53
N ALA A 39 -18.31 -5.38 3.72
CA ALA A 39 -17.56 -4.40 2.91
C ALA A 39 -16.50 -3.58 3.70
N PHE A 40 -16.66 -3.44 5.01
CA PHE A 40 -15.76 -2.66 5.88
C PHE A 40 -14.37 -3.29 6.09
N PHE A 41 -14.25 -4.61 6.17
CA PHE A 41 -12.97 -5.27 6.52
C PHE A 41 -11.89 -5.13 5.44
N LYS A 42 -12.30 -4.74 4.24
CA LYS A 42 -11.46 -4.56 3.06
C LYS A 42 -10.62 -3.28 3.08
N TYR A 43 -11.06 -2.27 3.81
CA TYR A 43 -10.36 -0.99 3.95
C TYR A 43 -9.34 -1.01 5.10
N ILE A 44 -9.31 -2.05 5.94
CA ILE A 44 -8.37 -2.15 7.06
C ILE A 44 -6.92 -1.97 6.59
N PRO A 45 -6.44 -2.68 5.55
CA PRO A 45 -5.05 -2.51 5.12
C PRO A 45 -4.78 -1.11 4.58
N THR A 46 -5.72 -0.53 3.83
CA THR A 46 -5.61 0.86 3.35
C THR A 46 -5.56 1.87 4.49
N ILE A 47 -6.39 1.71 5.54
CA ILE A 47 -6.40 2.59 6.72
C ILE A 47 -5.08 2.45 7.49
N VAL A 48 -4.57 1.22 7.65
CA VAL A 48 -3.27 0.97 8.30
C VAL A 48 -2.14 1.64 7.52
N PHE A 49 -2.08 1.47 6.20
CA PHE A 49 -1.08 2.14 5.36
C PHE A 49 -1.20 3.67 5.39
N LEU A 50 -2.42 4.19 5.45
CA LEU A 50 -2.67 5.62 5.59
C LEU A 50 -2.14 6.16 6.92
N ILE A 51 -2.42 5.48 8.04
CA ILE A 51 -1.89 5.86 9.36
C ILE A 51 -0.36 5.79 9.37
N VAL A 52 0.24 4.71 8.85
CA VAL A 52 1.69 4.56 8.78
C VAL A 52 2.32 5.68 7.95
N THR A 53 1.74 6.00 6.79
CA THR A 53 2.22 7.08 5.93
C THR A 53 2.17 8.43 6.65
N VAL A 54 1.08 8.73 7.35
CA VAL A 54 0.91 9.97 8.13
C VAL A 54 1.92 10.04 9.28
N VAL A 55 2.11 8.95 10.03
CA VAL A 55 3.09 8.90 11.13
C VAL A 55 4.52 9.07 10.61
N CYS A 56 4.87 8.44 9.48
CA CYS A 56 6.18 8.62 8.85
C CYS A 56 6.39 10.06 8.37
N LEU A 57 5.36 10.71 7.81
CA LEU A 57 5.42 12.13 7.43
C LEU A 57 5.63 13.05 8.64
N ILE A 58 4.89 12.83 9.73
CA ILE A 58 5.04 13.63 10.96
C ILE A 58 6.45 13.47 11.52
N LYS A 59 6.96 12.24 11.61
CA LYS A 59 8.32 11.98 12.09
C LYS A 59 9.41 12.60 11.21
N ALA A 60 9.26 12.52 9.88
CA ALA A 60 10.19 13.14 8.95
C ALA A 60 10.24 14.68 9.04
N ILE A 61 9.16 15.32 9.50
CA ILE A 61 9.11 16.79 9.66
C ILE A 61 9.64 17.23 11.03
N TRP A 62 9.36 16.46 12.09
CA TRP A 62 9.66 16.85 13.47
C TRP A 62 11.04 16.40 13.98
N PHE A 63 11.57 15.28 13.50
CA PHE A 63 12.78 14.66 14.05
C PHE A 63 13.98 14.86 13.11
N SER A 64 14.31 16.13 12.82
CA SER A 64 15.36 16.44 11.86
C SER A 64 16.78 16.32 12.42
N THR A 65 17.23 15.09 12.58
CA THR A 65 18.64 14.74 12.83
C THR A 65 19.23 14.03 11.61
N GLY A 66 19.44 14.77 10.52
CA GLY A 66 20.43 14.55 9.45
C GLY A 66 20.37 13.27 8.60
N MET A 67 20.41 12.07 9.20
CA MET A 67 20.37 10.77 8.51
C MET A 67 19.04 10.01 8.67
N GLU A 68 18.32 10.20 9.78
CA GLU A 68 17.05 9.49 10.01
C GLU A 68 15.90 10.04 9.14
N ASP A 69 15.93 11.33 8.81
CA ASP A 69 14.92 11.99 7.98
C ASP A 69 14.75 11.33 6.62
N LEU A 70 15.87 10.97 5.97
CA LEU A 70 15.86 10.36 4.65
C LEU A 70 15.21 8.97 4.69
N ALA A 71 15.44 8.21 5.76
CA ALA A 71 14.83 6.89 5.93
C ALA A 71 13.31 7.01 6.15
N TYR A 72 12.85 7.95 6.99
CA TYR A 72 11.41 8.19 7.17
C TYR A 72 10.75 8.72 5.90
N PHE A 73 11.44 9.55 5.13
CA PHE A 73 10.96 10.05 3.84
C PHE A 73 10.83 8.94 2.80
N ILE A 74 11.85 8.10 2.63
CA ILE A 74 11.81 6.94 1.72
C ILE A 74 10.70 5.97 2.16
N THR A 75 10.57 5.72 3.47
CA THR A 75 9.52 4.84 4.01
C THR A 75 8.12 5.42 3.76
N ALA A 76 7.93 6.73 3.92
CA ALA A 76 6.68 7.40 3.59
C ALA A 76 6.35 7.27 2.10
N LEU A 77 7.35 7.42 1.22
CA LEU A 77 7.18 7.27 -0.22
C LEU A 77 6.84 5.82 -0.62
N LEU A 78 7.48 4.83 -0.01
CA LEU A 78 7.16 3.40 -0.19
C LEU A 78 5.75 3.08 0.32
N ALA A 79 5.40 3.53 1.53
CA ALA A 79 4.09 3.33 2.14
C ALA A 79 2.98 3.98 1.30
N PHE A 80 3.23 5.16 0.74
CA PHE A 80 2.33 5.83 -0.19
C PHE A 80 2.13 5.02 -1.49
N GLY A 81 3.22 4.48 -2.06
CA GLY A 81 3.14 3.61 -3.24
C GLY A 81 2.28 2.36 -2.98
N VAL A 82 2.47 1.71 -1.83
CA VAL A 82 1.67 0.54 -1.43
C VAL A 82 0.21 0.93 -1.12
N LEU A 83 -0.03 2.12 -0.57
CA LEU A 83 -1.37 2.65 -0.31
C LEU A 83 -2.17 2.75 -1.61
N VAL A 84 -1.57 3.28 -2.69
CA VAL A 84 -2.22 3.39 -4.01
C VAL A 84 -2.60 2.00 -4.54
N ILE A 85 -1.70 1.01 -4.44
CA ILE A 85 -1.97 -0.38 -4.85
C ILE A 85 -3.11 -0.99 -4.02
N SER A 86 -3.11 -0.76 -2.70
CA SER A 86 -4.15 -1.21 -1.76
C SER A 86 -5.51 -0.56 -2.08
N LEU A 87 -5.53 0.70 -2.51
CA LEU A 87 -6.73 1.41 -2.92
C LEU A 87 -7.31 0.82 -4.22
N ILE A 88 -6.47 0.60 -5.23
CA ILE A 88 -6.87 -0.02 -6.50
C ILE A 88 -7.42 -1.43 -6.26
N THR A 89 -6.73 -2.23 -5.45
CA THR A 89 -7.19 -3.58 -5.05
C THR A 89 -8.55 -3.50 -4.34
N GLY A 90 -8.72 -2.51 -3.46
CA GLY A 90 -10.00 -2.17 -2.86
C GLY A 90 -11.09 -1.90 -3.90
N ILE A 91 -10.85 -1.04 -4.88
CA ILE A 91 -11.83 -0.73 -5.93
C ILE A 91 -12.20 -1.99 -6.75
N ILE A 92 -11.20 -2.79 -7.15
CA ILE A 92 -11.41 -4.02 -7.94
C ILE A 92 -12.33 -4.99 -7.19
N ILE A 93 -12.06 -5.26 -5.90
CA ILE A 93 -12.92 -6.16 -5.12
C ILE A 93 -14.33 -5.56 -4.97
N ASP A 94 -14.51 -4.23 -5.03
CA ASP A 94 -15.83 -3.59 -4.86
C ASP A 94 -16.67 -3.82 -6.11
N LEU A 95 -16.03 -3.63 -7.27
CA LEU A 95 -16.58 -3.96 -8.57
C LEU A 95 -16.98 -5.43 -8.66
N VAL A 96 -16.09 -6.34 -8.23
CA VAL A 96 -16.35 -7.79 -8.24
C VAL A 96 -17.47 -8.16 -7.27
N ALA A 97 -17.50 -7.60 -6.06
CA ALA A 97 -18.57 -7.86 -5.09
C ALA A 97 -19.94 -7.36 -5.59
N ARG A 98 -19.99 -6.18 -6.21
CA ARG A 98 -21.21 -5.65 -6.84
C ARG A 98 -21.67 -6.50 -8.02
N ALA A 99 -20.73 -6.93 -8.88
CA ALA A 99 -21.01 -7.80 -10.01
C ALA A 99 -21.53 -9.18 -9.58
N ASN A 100 -20.98 -9.75 -8.50
CA ASN A 100 -21.51 -11.00 -7.94
C ASN A 100 -22.92 -10.80 -7.40
N LYS A 101 -23.17 -9.74 -6.62
CA LYS A 101 -24.50 -9.46 -6.05
C LYS A 101 -25.58 -9.28 -7.13
N GLN A 102 -25.21 -8.78 -8.30
CA GLN A 102 -26.11 -8.60 -9.45
C GLN A 102 -26.39 -9.90 -10.23
N ASN A 103 -25.52 -10.92 -10.15
CA ASN A 103 -25.75 -12.23 -10.77
C ASN A 103 -26.67 -13.15 -9.94
N TYR A 104 -27.11 -12.73 -8.75
CA TYR A 104 -28.05 -13.47 -7.91
C TYR A 104 -29.50 -12.91 -7.95
N LEU A 105 -29.80 -11.99 -8.86
CA LEU A 105 -31.15 -11.50 -9.20
C LEU A 105 -31.53 -12.01 -10.60
#